data_AF-A0A1F8JRV5-F1
#
_entry.id   AF-A0A1F8JRV5-F1
#
_cell.length_a   1.000
_cell.length_b   1.000
_cell.length_c   1.000
_cell.angle_alpha   90.00
_cell.angle_beta   90.00
_cell.angle_gamma   90.00
#
_symmetry.space_group_name_H-M   'P 1'
#
loop_
_entity.id
_entity.type
_entity.pdbx_description
1 polymer ?
#
loop_
_entity_poly.entity_id
_entity_poly.type
_entity_poly.pdbx_seq_one_letter_code
_entity_poly.pdbx_strand_id
1 'polypeptide(L)' 'MMVGKILQAIDLYDFEILEKYQEEIGKKFFKLWIRFKNAKEKGDEKALVKISEAIRKHREQTDIIKGKARAIGFYWV' A
#
# COMPACT_ATOMS: atom_id res chain seq x y z
N MET A 1 -8.11 9.16 7.64
CA MET A 1 -7.21 10.18 8.24
C MET A 1 -5.72 10.04 7.84
N MET A 2 -5.28 8.98 7.14
CA MET A 2 -3.86 8.79 6.77
C MET A 2 -3.50 9.34 5.37
N VAL A 3 -4.39 9.20 4.37
CA VAL A 3 -4.13 9.67 2.99
C VAL A 3 -3.92 11.18 2.89
N GLY A 4 -4.66 11.98 3.69
CA GLY A 4 -4.51 13.44 3.69
C GLY A 4 -3.12 13.92 4.11
N LYS A 5 -2.49 13.24 5.08
CA LYS A 5 -1.11 13.55 5.51
C LYS A 5 -0.08 13.21 4.43
N ILE A 6 -0.30 12.13 3.67
CA ILE A 6 0.61 11.74 2.59
C ILE A 6 0.50 12.69 1.41
N LEU A 7 -0.71 13.14 1.08
CA LEU A 7 -0.91 14.17 0.06
C LEU A 7 -0.25 15.49 0.47
N GLN A 8 -0.39 15.90 1.74
CA GLN A 8 0.33 17.06 2.26
C GLN A 8 1.86 16.88 2.20
N ALA A 9 2.37 15.70 2.52
CA ALA A 9 3.80 15.41 2.39
C ALA A 9 4.29 15.53 0.94
N ILE A 10 3.46 15.12 -0.03
CA ILE A 10 3.75 15.33 -1.46
C ILE A 10 3.79 16.83 -1.78
N ASP A 11 2.78 17.59 -1.37
CA ASP A 11 2.69 19.03 -1.65
C ASP A 11 3.83 19.84 -1.00
N LEU A 12 4.35 19.36 0.13
CA LEU A 12 5.44 19.99 0.89
C LEU A 12 6.82 19.41 0.60
N TYR A 13 6.96 18.47 -0.35
CA TYR A 13 8.22 17.78 -0.64
C TYR A 13 8.86 17.09 0.59
N ASP A 14 8.04 16.64 1.53
CA ASP A 14 8.50 15.95 2.75
C ASP A 14 8.78 14.47 2.46
N PHE A 15 10.00 14.20 1.97
CA PHE A 15 10.40 12.85 1.59
C PHE A 15 10.54 11.89 2.78
N GLU A 16 10.82 12.39 3.98
CA GLU A 16 10.92 11.55 5.18
C GLU A 16 9.57 10.90 5.52
N ILE A 17 8.47 11.66 5.40
CA ILE A 17 7.13 11.11 5.58
C ILE A 17 6.79 10.11 4.46
N LEU A 18 7.22 10.35 3.22
CA LEU A 18 6.98 9.45 2.10
C LEU A 18 7.75 8.12 2.23
N GLU A 19 8.98 8.15 2.74
CA GLU A 19 9.76 6.94 3.05
C GLU A 19 9.11 6.12 4.17
N LYS A 20 8.71 6.76 5.28
CA LYS A 20 7.98 6.07 6.36
C LYS A 20 6.68 5.46 5.85
N TYR A 21 5.97 6.17 4.98
CA TYR A 21 4.76 5.65 4.37
C TYR A 21 5.04 4.45 3.45
N GLN A 22 6.17 4.43 2.74
CA GLN A 22 6.60 3.28 1.92
C GLN A 22 6.71 2.03 2.76
N GLU A 23 7.40 2.15 3.89
CA GLU A 23 7.70 1.05 4.78
C GLU A 23 6.40 0.48 5.37
N GLU A 24 5.50 1.34 5.84
CA GLU A 24 4.22 0.93 6.41
C GLU A 24 3.30 0.26 5.38
N ILE A 25 3.29 0.77 4.14
CA ILE A 25 2.55 0.15 3.03
C ILE A 25 3.13 -1.21 2.67
N GLY A 26 4.46 -1.33 2.61
CA GLY A 26 5.15 -2.61 2.41
C GLY A 26 4.80 -3.65 3.48
N LYS A 27 4.86 -3.27 4.76
CA LYS A 27 4.46 -4.13 5.89
C LYS A 27 2.99 -4.56 5.78
N LYS A 28 2.10 -3.65 5.39
CA LYS A 28 0.67 -3.96 5.21
C LYS A 28 0.45 -4.95 4.07
N PHE A 29 1.12 -4.77 2.94
CA PHE A 29 1.06 -5.71 1.82
C PHE A 29 1.55 -7.09 2.23
N PHE A 30 2.71 -7.16 2.91
CA PHE A 30 3.27 -8.42 3.39
C PHE A 30 2.31 -9.18 4.32
N LYS A 31 1.65 -8.48 5.25
CA LYS A 31 0.62 -9.07 6.12
C LYS A 31 -0.58 -9.61 5.33
N LEU A 32 -1.05 -8.88 4.30
CA LEU A 32 -2.13 -9.36 3.42
C LEU A 32 -1.70 -10.60 2.64
N TRP A 33 -0.45 -10.63 2.17
CA TRP A 33 0.10 -11.76 1.44
C TRP A 33 0.23 -13.02 2.28
N ILE A 34 0.70 -12.91 3.53
CA ILE A 34 0.72 -14.05 4.47
C ILE A 34 -0.69 -14.59 4.69
N ARG A 35 -1.68 -13.71 4.92
CA ARG A 35 -3.08 -14.14 5.10
C ARG A 35 -3.61 -14.84 3.86
N PHE A 36 -3.26 -14.34 2.67
CA PHE A 36 -3.64 -14.96 1.41
C PHE A 36 -3.06 -16.38 1.29
N LYS A 37 -1.75 -16.56 1.55
CA LYS A 37 -1.12 -17.89 1.55
C LYS A 37 -1.80 -18.85 2.53
N ASN A 38 -2.02 -18.41 3.76
CA ASN A 38 -2.66 -19.25 4.78
C ASN A 38 -4.10 -19.62 4.41
N ALA A 39 -4.87 -18.70 3.81
CA ALA A 39 -6.22 -19.01 3.32
C ALA A 39 -6.18 -20.01 2.16
N LYS A 40 -5.18 -19.89 1.27
CA LYS A 40 -4.97 -20.83 0.15
C LYS A 40 -4.64 -22.24 0.65
N GLU A 41 -3.73 -22.35 1.60
CA GLU A 41 -3.34 -23.63 2.21
C GLU A 41 -4.51 -24.32 2.93
N LYS A 42 -5.41 -23.54 3.52
CA LYS A 42 -6.60 -24.05 4.21
C LYS A 42 -7.80 -24.31 3.29
N GLY A 43 -7.72 -23.94 2.01
CA GLY A 43 -8.85 -24.02 1.08
C GLY A 43 -10.02 -23.08 1.43
N ASP A 44 -9.77 -21.98 2.13
CA ASP A 44 -10.82 -21.01 2.51
C ASP A 44 -11.09 -20.02 1.37
N GLU A 45 -11.97 -20.40 0.45
CA GLU A 45 -12.33 -19.61 -0.72
C GLU A 45 -12.92 -18.23 -0.37
N LYS A 46 -13.73 -18.14 0.69
CA LYS A 46 -14.33 -16.87 1.13
C LYS A 46 -13.25 -15.91 1.64
N ALA A 47 -12.30 -16.41 2.42
CA ALA A 47 -11.16 -15.60 2.86
C ALA A 47 -10.29 -15.17 1.67
N LEU A 48 -10.04 -16.06 0.71
CA LEU A 48 -9.27 -15.75 -0.50
C LEU A 48 -9.88 -14.59 -1.29
N VAL A 49 -11.19 -14.60 -1.55
CA VAL A 49 -11.88 -13.51 -2.27
C VAL A 49 -11.73 -12.19 -1.51
N LYS A 50 -12.02 -12.19 -0.22
CA LYS A 50 -11.94 -10.99 0.63
C LYS A 50 -10.52 -10.41 0.70
N ILE A 51 -9.52 -11.27 0.84
CA ILE A 51 -8.11 -10.83 0.92
C ILE A 51 -7.63 -10.34 -0.45
N SER A 52 -8.02 -11.00 -1.54
CA SER A 52 -7.70 -10.58 -2.91
C SER A 52 -8.25 -9.18 -3.20
N GLU A 53 -9.48 -8.89 -2.77
CA GLU A 53 -10.06 -7.56 -2.93
C GLU A 53 -9.33 -6.50 -2.10
N ALA A 54 -8.90 -6.85 -0.88
CA ALA A 54 -8.08 -5.98 -0.04
C ALA A 54 -6.70 -5.69 -0.66
N ILE A 55 -6.07 -6.71 -1.27
CA ILE A 55 -4.82 -6.57 -2.02
C ILE A 55 -5.01 -5.64 -3.22
N ARG A 56 -6.08 -5.82 -3.99
CA ARG A 56 -6.40 -4.95 -5.14
C ARG A 56 -6.55 -3.50 -4.71
N LYS A 57 -7.39 -3.21 -3.71
CA LYS A 57 -7.60 -1.85 -3.18
C LYS A 57 -6.31 -1.24 -2.65
N HIS A 58 -5.49 -2.04 -1.98
CA HIS A 58 -4.18 -1.59 -1.50
C HIS A 58 -3.27 -1.18 -2.64
N ARG A 59 -3.18 -1.99 -3.70
CA ARG A 59 -2.39 -1.68 -4.89
C ARG A 59 -2.85 -0.40 -5.59
N GLU A 60 -4.15 -0.24 -5.80
CA GLU A 60 -4.72 0.95 -6.42
C GLU A 60 -4.37 2.24 -5.65
N GLN A 61 -4.46 2.21 -4.32
CA GLN A 61 -4.08 3.34 -3.49
C GLN A 61 -2.57 3.64 -3.57
N THR A 62 -1.74 2.59 -3.52
CA THR A 62 -0.29 2.69 -3.63
C THR A 62 0.12 3.25 -4.99
N ASP A 63 -0.50 2.83 -6.08
CA ASP A 63 -0.18 3.28 -7.44
C ASP A 63 -0.52 4.77 -7.65
N ILE A 64 -1.64 5.25 -7.09
CA ILE A 64 -2.00 6.68 -7.12
C ILE A 64 -0.91 7.51 -6.41
N ILE A 65 -0.48 7.07 -5.23
CA ILE A 65 0.52 7.79 -4.43
C ILE A 65 1.90 7.72 -5.12
N LYS A 66 2.29 6.57 -5.67
CA LYS A 66 3.49 6.44 -6.51
C LYS A 66 3.48 7.41 -7.67
N GLY A 67 2.33 7.53 -8.36
CA GLY A 67 2.16 8.47 -9.47
C GLY A 67 2.43 9.91 -9.04
N LYS A 68 1.81 10.34 -7.94
CA LYS A 68 1.98 11.70 -7.41
C LYS A 68 3.39 11.95 -6.85
N ALA A 69 3.99 10.99 -6.17
CA ALA A 69 5.32 11.14 -5.61
C ALA A 69 6.41 11.22 -6.71
N ARG A 70 6.24 10.48 -7.81
CA ARG A 70 7.12 10.61 -8.99
C ARG A 70 7.08 12.00 -9.61
N ALA A 71 5.91 12.66 -9.59
CA ALA A 71 5.77 14.01 -10.13
C ALA A 71 6.62 15.05 -9.37
N ILE A 72 6.98 14.77 -8.11
CA ILE A 72 7.84 15.63 -7.28
C ILE A 72 9.28 15.11 -7.17
N GLY A 73 9.68 14.14 -8.01
CA GLY A 73 11.04 13.61 -8.05
C GLY A 73 11.36 12.50 -7.05
N PHE A 74 10.36 12.00 -6.31
CA PHE A 74 10.55 10.92 -5.35
C PHE A 74 10.17 9.57 -5.99
N TYR A 75 11.16 8.69 -6.16
CA TYR A 75 11.01 7.40 -6.82
C TYR A 75 10.97 6.26 -5.80
N TRP A 76 9.78 5.73 -5.57
CA TRP A 76 9.61 4.48 -4.83
C TRP A 76 10.11 3.28 -5.64
N VAL A 77 11.29 2.78 -5.26
CA VAL A 77 11.85 1.49 -5.70
C VAL A 77 11.22 0.35 -4.89
#